data_AF-A0A1A0VXL7-F1
#
_entry.id   AF-A0A1A0VXL7-F1
#
_cell.length_a   1.000
_cell.length_b   1.000
_cell.length_c   1.000
_cell.angle_alpha   90.00
_cell.angle_beta   90.00
_cell.angle_gamma   90.00
#
_symmetry.space_group_name_H-M   'P 1'
#
loop_
_entity.id
_entity.type
_entity.pdbx_description
1 polymer ?
#
loop_
_entity_poly.entity_id
_entity_poly.type
_entity_poly.pdbx_seq_one_letter_code
_entity_poly.pdbx_strand_id
1 'polypeptide(L)'
;MAADNGGSGDVLGIRVPEVITSAQGIDDVNSDIKTAFEALKTEGGEVIEGSWTGTAAAKLDDGWQQWQQGVHKIVVALEQATGLVVESANRFQTQDQGGM
;
A
#
# COMPACT_ATOMS: atom_id res chain seq x y z
N MET A 1 10.75 -46.76 26.11
CA MET A 1 10.69 -46.75 24.63
C MET A 1 9.89 -45.54 24.22
N ALA A 2 10.50 -44.73 23.35
CA ALA A 2 10.01 -43.58 22.57
C ALA A 2 8.99 -42.63 23.21
N ALA A 3 9.47 -41.42 23.53
CA ALA A 3 8.66 -40.22 23.57
C ALA A 3 8.07 -39.97 22.18
N ASP A 4 6.75 -39.86 22.10
CA ASP A 4 6.05 -39.35 20.94
C ASP A 4 6.31 -37.83 20.85
N ASN A 5 7.43 -37.47 20.22
CA ASN A 5 7.70 -36.12 19.76
C ASN A 5 6.97 -35.90 18.43
N GLY A 6 5.65 -36.07 18.43
CA GLY A 6 4.75 -35.64 17.37
C GLY A 6 4.57 -34.12 17.39
N GLY A 7 5.68 -33.37 17.43
CA GLY A 7 5.68 -32.00 16.99
C GLY A 7 5.54 -32.03 15.49
N SER A 8 4.30 -32.19 15.01
CA SER A 8 3.94 -31.91 13.63
C SER A 8 4.45 -30.51 13.37
N GLY A 9 5.59 -30.42 12.68
CA GLY A 9 6.06 -29.18 12.12
C GLY A 9 4.91 -28.68 11.27
N ASP A 10 4.22 -27.68 11.81
CA ASP A 10 3.23 -26.90 11.09
C ASP A 10 4.00 -26.40 9.87
N VAL A 11 3.83 -27.10 8.75
CA VAL A 11 4.38 -26.66 7.47
C VAL A 11 3.69 -25.33 7.28
N LEU A 12 4.43 -24.25 7.48
CA LEU A 12 4.01 -22.86 7.29
C LEU A 12 3.63 -22.69 5.81
N GLY A 13 2.47 -23.22 5.44
CA GLY A 13 1.92 -23.16 4.10
C GLY A 13 1.34 -21.78 3.90
N ILE A 14 1.91 -21.00 3.00
CA ILE A 14 1.30 -19.75 2.58
C ILE A 14 0.01 -20.06 1.83
N ARG A 15 -1.09 -19.46 2.28
CA ARG A 15 -2.36 -19.46 1.55
C ARG A 15 -2.28 -18.42 0.42
N VAL A 16 -1.59 -18.78 -0.66
CA VAL A 16 -1.31 -17.90 -1.81
C VAL A 16 -2.55 -17.14 -2.29
N PRO A 17 -3.73 -17.76 -2.45
CA PRO A 17 -4.93 -17.03 -2.87
C PRO A 17 -5.37 -15.95 -1.87
N GLU A 18 -5.28 -16.21 -0.57
CA GLU A 18 -5.67 -15.25 0.48
C GLU A 18 -4.69 -14.06 0.55
N VAL A 19 -3.39 -14.33 0.34
CA VAL A 19 -2.35 -13.30 0.25
C VAL A 19 -2.58 -12.40 -0.97
N ILE A 20 -2.88 -12.98 -2.13
CA ILE A 20 -3.18 -12.21 -3.35
C ILE A 20 -4.44 -11.35 -3.15
N THR A 21 -5.51 -11.90 -2.59
CA THR A 21 -6.73 -11.14 -2.30
C THR A 21 -6.46 -9.98 -1.34
N SER A 22 -5.61 -10.19 -0.32
CA SER A 22 -5.23 -9.13 0.61
C SER A 22 -4.44 -8.02 -0.08
N ALA A 23 -3.51 -8.39 -0.98
CA ALA A 23 -2.77 -7.41 -1.79
C ALA A 23 -3.68 -6.60 -2.71
N GLN A 24 -4.68 -7.24 -3.34
CA GLN A 24 -5.70 -6.57 -4.14
C GLN A 24 -6.51 -5.57 -3.31
N GLY A 25 -6.93 -5.95 -2.09
CA GLY A 25 -7.64 -5.03 -1.21
C GLY A 25 -6.81 -3.80 -0.80
N ILE A 26 -5.49 -3.96 -0.66
CA ILE A 26 -4.58 -2.83 -0.41
C ILE A 26 -4.48 -1.94 -1.67
N ASP A 27 -4.37 -2.54 -2.86
CA ASP A 27 -4.33 -1.79 -4.12
C ASP A 27 -5.64 -1.00 -4.35
N ASP A 28 -6.80 -1.58 -4.03
CA ASP A 28 -8.09 -0.90 -4.10
C ASP A 28 -8.13 0.33 -3.19
N VAL A 29 -7.75 0.18 -1.91
CA VAL A 29 -7.65 1.30 -0.96
C VAL A 29 -6.64 2.35 -1.45
N ASN A 30 -5.52 1.92 -2.04
CA ASN A 30 -4.54 2.84 -2.59
C ASN A 30 -5.09 3.63 -3.78
N SER A 31 -5.92 3.01 -4.62
CA SER A 31 -6.65 3.68 -5.71
C SER A 31 -7.67 4.70 -5.17
N ASP A 32 -8.36 4.38 -4.10
CA ASP A 32 -9.29 5.29 -3.42
C ASP A 32 -8.56 6.51 -2.84
N ILE A 33 -7.40 6.32 -2.21
CA ILE A 33 -6.54 7.40 -1.70
C ILE A 33 -6.12 8.33 -2.85
N LYS A 34 -5.64 7.77 -3.97
CA LYS A 34 -5.24 8.57 -5.14
C LYS A 34 -6.42 9.40 -5.67
N THR A 35 -7.59 8.79 -5.80
CA THR A 35 -8.80 9.44 -6.32
C THR A 35 -9.25 10.58 -5.42
N ALA A 36 -9.35 10.32 -4.11
CA ALA A 36 -9.73 11.34 -3.13
C ALA A 36 -8.72 12.49 -3.07
N PHE A 37 -7.43 12.18 -3.23
CA PHE A 37 -6.37 13.18 -3.23
C PHE A 37 -6.39 14.08 -4.47
N GLU A 38 -6.64 13.53 -5.67
CA GLU A 38 -6.79 14.35 -6.88
C GLU A 38 -8.04 15.24 -6.82
N ALA A 39 -9.14 14.74 -6.22
CA ALA A 39 -10.31 15.57 -5.95
C ALA A 39 -9.96 16.74 -5.01
N LEU A 40 -9.26 16.46 -3.90
CA LEU A 40 -8.84 17.52 -2.99
C LEU A 40 -7.85 18.50 -3.64
N LYS A 41 -6.97 18.05 -4.53
CA LYS A 41 -6.10 18.94 -5.30
C LYS A 41 -6.87 19.88 -6.20
N THR A 42 -7.92 19.38 -6.84
CA THR A 42 -8.78 20.18 -7.71
C THR A 42 -9.49 21.26 -6.88
N GLU A 43 -10.18 20.87 -5.80
CA GLU A 43 -10.89 21.81 -4.92
C GLU A 43 -9.93 22.78 -4.20
N GLY A 44 -8.80 22.27 -3.72
CA GLY A 44 -7.79 23.05 -3.01
C GLY A 44 -7.09 24.05 -3.93
N GLY A 45 -6.77 23.68 -5.16
CA GLY A 45 -6.17 24.59 -6.15
C GLY A 45 -7.04 25.82 -6.41
N GLU A 46 -8.35 25.65 -6.53
CA GLU A 46 -9.29 26.77 -6.73
C GLU A 46 -9.26 27.78 -5.56
N VAL A 47 -9.08 27.30 -4.33
CA VAL A 47 -9.05 28.14 -3.13
C VAL A 47 -7.68 28.77 -2.91
N ILE A 48 -6.63 27.96 -3.01
CA ILE A 48 -5.24 28.32 -2.70
C ILE A 48 -4.63 29.21 -3.80
N GLU A 49 -4.83 28.86 -5.07
CA GLU A 49 -4.26 29.62 -6.20
C GLU A 49 -5.15 30.79 -6.64
N GLY A 50 -6.44 30.79 -6.29
CA GLY A 50 -7.41 31.76 -6.78
C GLY A 50 -7.58 32.99 -5.89
N SER A 51 -8.11 32.80 -4.66
CA SER A 51 -8.73 33.89 -3.89
C SER A 51 -7.99 34.25 -2.59
N TRP A 52 -7.12 33.35 -2.10
CA TRP A 52 -6.41 33.56 -0.85
C TRP A 52 -5.02 34.17 -1.10
N THR A 53 -4.81 35.43 -0.67
CA THR A 53 -3.52 36.12 -0.82
C THR A 53 -2.94 36.58 0.52
N GLY A 54 -1.63 36.83 0.57
CA GLY A 54 -0.91 37.32 1.75
C GLY A 54 -0.19 36.25 2.57
N THR A 55 0.40 36.63 3.70
CA THR A 55 1.30 35.77 4.52
C THR A 55 0.66 34.47 5.01
N ALA A 56 -0.67 34.46 5.21
CA ALA A 56 -1.39 33.25 5.62
C ALA A 56 -1.52 32.23 4.48
N ALA A 57 -1.73 32.70 3.24
CA ALA A 57 -1.76 31.85 2.06
C ALA A 57 -0.39 31.21 1.80
N ALA A 58 0.69 31.98 1.92
CA ALA A 58 2.05 31.47 1.74
C ALA A 58 2.43 30.36 2.74
N LYS A 59 1.92 30.41 3.99
CA LYS A 59 2.13 29.32 4.96
C LYS A 59 1.31 28.08 4.65
N LEU A 60 0.15 28.26 4.01
CA LEU A 60 -0.67 27.15 3.58
C LEU A 60 -0.02 26.46 2.38
N ASP A 61 0.61 27.18 1.46
CA ASP A 61 1.35 26.59 0.33
C ASP A 61 2.40 25.58 0.79
N ASP A 62 3.24 25.96 1.76
CA ASP A 62 4.27 25.07 2.31
C ASP A 62 3.66 23.82 2.96
N GLY A 63 2.60 23.99 3.75
CA GLY A 63 1.89 22.89 4.41
C GLY A 63 1.17 21.98 3.40
N TRP A 64 0.60 22.57 2.36
CA TRP A 64 -0.08 21.90 1.27
C TRP A 64 0.90 21.05 0.45
N GLN A 65 2.05 21.61 0.08
CA GLN A 65 3.12 20.86 -0.59
C GLN A 65 3.64 19.70 0.27
N GLN A 66 3.85 19.92 1.56
CA GLN A 66 4.27 18.86 2.49
C GLN A 66 3.22 17.75 2.61
N TRP A 67 1.94 18.12 2.68
CA TRP A 67 0.84 17.16 2.71
C TRP A 67 0.79 16.33 1.42
N GLN A 68 0.93 16.96 0.26
CA GLN A 68 0.98 16.27 -1.04
C GLN A 68 2.14 15.26 -1.11
N GLN A 69 3.33 15.65 -0.64
CA GLN A 69 4.48 14.76 -0.56
C GLN A 69 4.24 13.58 0.40
N GLY A 70 3.54 13.83 1.52
CA GLY A 70 3.16 12.79 2.48
C GLY A 70 2.25 11.73 1.87
N VAL A 71 1.19 12.15 1.18
CA VAL A 71 0.27 11.24 0.49
C VAL A 71 1.01 10.45 -0.60
N HIS A 72 1.87 11.11 -1.38
CA HIS A 72 2.68 10.42 -2.38
C HIS A 72 3.57 9.32 -1.77
N LYS A 73 4.20 9.57 -0.62
CA LYS A 73 5.00 8.56 0.10
C LYS A 73 4.15 7.37 0.56
N ILE A 74 2.93 7.60 1.05
CA ILE A 74 2.01 6.53 1.45
C ILE A 74 1.66 5.67 0.24
N VAL A 75 1.24 6.30 -0.86
CA VAL A 75 0.86 5.61 -2.10
C VAL A 75 2.00 4.72 -2.62
N VAL A 76 3.21 5.29 -2.71
CA VAL A 76 4.39 4.56 -3.19
C VAL A 76 4.76 3.39 -2.27
N ALA A 77 4.66 3.58 -0.95
CA ALA A 77 4.94 2.51 0.00
C ALA A 77 3.94 1.36 -0.12
N LEU A 78 2.65 1.67 -0.33
CA LEU A 78 1.61 0.66 -0.54
C LEU A 78 1.85 -0.13 -1.84
N GLU A 79 2.15 0.53 -2.95
CA GLU A 79 2.45 -0.13 -4.24
C GLU A 79 3.68 -1.05 -4.14
N GLN A 80 4.73 -0.60 -3.45
CA GLN A 80 5.94 -1.41 -3.26
C GLN A 80 5.64 -2.63 -2.39
N ALA A 81 4.88 -2.45 -1.32
CA ALA A 81 4.51 -3.55 -0.43
C ALA A 81 3.64 -4.59 -1.16
N THR A 82 2.61 -4.16 -1.89
CA THR A 82 1.74 -5.09 -2.64
C THR A 82 2.50 -5.81 -3.74
N GLY A 83 3.37 -5.11 -4.48
CA GLY A 83 4.25 -5.71 -5.47
C GLY A 83 5.16 -6.81 -4.90
N LEU A 84 5.84 -6.53 -3.79
CA LEU A 84 6.71 -7.50 -3.11
C LEU A 84 5.93 -8.73 -2.60
N VAL A 85 4.73 -8.51 -2.06
CA VAL A 85 3.87 -9.58 -1.54
C VAL A 85 3.40 -10.49 -2.67
N VAL A 86 2.93 -9.93 -3.78
CA VAL A 86 2.48 -10.70 -4.96
C VAL A 86 3.65 -11.45 -5.59
N GLU A 87 4.82 -10.82 -5.76
CA GLU A 87 6.02 -11.45 -6.29
C GLU A 87 6.45 -12.64 -5.41
N SER A 88 6.46 -12.45 -4.09
CA SER A 88 6.82 -13.49 -3.13
C SER A 88 5.81 -14.65 -3.17
N ALA A 89 4.51 -14.36 -3.19
CA ALA A 89 3.46 -15.38 -3.27
C ALA A 89 3.57 -16.24 -4.54
N ASN A 90 3.85 -15.62 -5.69
CA ASN A 90 4.06 -16.32 -6.96
C ASN A 90 5.33 -17.19 -6.95
N ARG A 91 6.41 -16.70 -6.31
CA ARG A 91 7.65 -17.49 -6.13
C ARG A 91 7.41 -18.72 -5.26
N PHE A 92 6.70 -18.57 -4.14
CA PHE A 92 6.32 -19.69 -3.29
C PHE A 92 5.53 -20.74 -4.08
N GLN A 93 4.50 -20.32 -4.82
CA GLN A 93 3.71 -21.23 -5.64
C GLN A 93 4.56 -22.00 -6.67
N THR A 94 5.53 -21.34 -7.30
CA THR A 94 6.40 -21.96 -8.32
C THR A 94 7.41 -22.93 -7.69
N GLN A 95 8.01 -22.56 -6.55
CA GLN A 95 8.98 -23.41 -5.84
C GLN A 95 8.33 -24.65 -5.25
N ASP A 96 7.13 -24.51 -4.69
CA ASP A 96 6.37 -25.63 -4.11
C ASP A 96 5.87 -26.60 -5.20
N GLN A 97 5.55 -26.10 -6.41
CA GLN A 97 5.22 -26.94 -7.56
C GLN A 97 6.43 -27.60 -8.22
N GLY A 98 7.62 -26.99 -8.12
CA GLY A 98 8.87 -27.52 -8.66
C GLY A 98 9.63 -28.47 -7.72
N GLY A 99 9.20 -28.54 -6.46
CA GLY A 99 9.74 -29.43 -5.42
C GLY A 99 8.93 -30.73 -5.29
N MET A 100 8.88 -31.54 -6.35
CA MET A 100 8.50 -32.96 -6.29
C MET A 100 9.58 -33.81 -6.94
#